data_AF-A0A850XUK5-F1
#
_entry.id   AF-A0A850XUK5-F1
#
_cell.length_a   1.000
_cell.length_b   1.000
_cell.length_c   1.000
_cell.angle_alpha   90.00
_cell.angle_beta   90.00
_cell.angle_gamma   90.00
#
_symmetry.space_group_name_H-M   'P 1'
#
loop_
_entity.id
_entity.type
_entity.pdbx_description
1 polymer ?
#
loop_
_entity_poly.entity_id
_entity_poly.type
_entity_poly.pdbx_seq_one_letter_code
_entity_poly.pdbx_strand_id
1 'polypeptide(L)'
;NPRIGDVIQKLAPFLKMYGEYVKNFDKAVELITVWSEKSLPFQELIADIQKRKVCANLTLQHHMLEPVQRIPRYELLLKDYVRKLPPESPDQDDAE
;
A
#
# COMPACT_ATOMS: atom_id res chain seq x y z
N ASN A 1 -6.88 -27.49 0.76
CA ASN A 1 -5.72 -26.65 1.11
C ASN A 1 -5.80 -25.37 0.32
N PRO A 2 -5.79 -24.19 0.97
CA PRO A 2 -5.76 -22.91 0.25
C PRO A 2 -4.45 -22.80 -0.55
N ARG A 3 -4.55 -22.12 -1.69
CA ARG A 3 -3.46 -21.81 -2.61
C ARG A 3 -3.33 -20.29 -2.69
N ILE A 4 -2.44 -19.77 -3.53
CA ILE A 4 -2.23 -18.32 -3.58
C ILE A 4 -3.29 -17.66 -4.48
N GLY A 5 -3.62 -18.29 -5.62
CA GLY A 5 -4.64 -17.79 -6.54
C GLY A 5 -6.01 -17.62 -5.87
N ASP A 6 -6.51 -18.67 -5.21
CA ASP A 6 -7.84 -18.64 -4.59
C ASP A 6 -7.94 -17.61 -3.43
N VAL A 7 -6.84 -17.38 -2.71
CA VAL A 7 -6.78 -16.36 -1.66
C VAL A 7 -6.78 -14.96 -2.27
N ILE A 8 -6.01 -14.71 -3.33
CA ILE A 8 -5.95 -13.41 -3.99
C ILE A 8 -7.31 -13.06 -4.61
N GLN A 9 -8.00 -14.01 -5.26
CA GLN A 9 -9.34 -13.77 -5.80
C GLN A 9 -10.34 -13.35 -4.71
N LYS A 10 -10.32 -13.99 -3.54
CA LYS A 10 -11.16 -13.61 -2.39
C LYS A 10 -10.85 -12.20 -1.89
N LEU A 11 -9.60 -11.75 -2.01
CA LEU A 11 -9.14 -10.44 -1.56
C LEU A 11 -9.30 -9.33 -2.63
N ALA A 12 -9.36 -9.69 -3.92
CA ALA A 12 -9.45 -8.76 -5.04
C ALA A 12 -10.57 -7.70 -4.91
N PRO A 13 -11.80 -8.04 -4.42
CA PRO A 13 -12.84 -7.04 -4.20
C PRO A 13 -12.44 -5.93 -3.22
N PHE A 14 -11.62 -6.25 -2.21
CA PHE A 14 -11.14 -5.29 -1.22
C PHE A 14 -10.07 -4.36 -1.80
N LEU A 15 -9.34 -4.77 -2.84
CA LEU A 15 -8.34 -3.92 -3.47
C LEU A 15 -8.94 -2.65 -4.12
N LYS A 16 -10.25 -2.65 -4.40
CA LYS A 16 -10.96 -1.45 -4.91
C LYS A 16 -10.86 -0.25 -3.97
N MET A 17 -10.76 -0.45 -2.66
CA MET A 17 -10.60 0.64 -1.69
C MET A 17 -9.27 1.39 -1.85
N TYR A 18 -8.24 0.73 -2.37
CA TYR A 18 -6.94 1.35 -2.64
C TYR A 18 -7.03 2.34 -3.81
N GLY A 19 -7.94 2.12 -4.76
CA GLY A 19 -8.19 3.07 -5.85
C GLY A 19 -8.63 4.43 -5.32
N GLU A 20 -9.55 4.46 -4.35
CA GLU A 20 -10.01 5.71 -3.72
C GLU A 20 -8.90 6.34 -2.87
N TYR A 21 -8.08 5.54 -2.19
CA TYR A 21 -6.92 6.05 -1.45
C TYR A 21 -5.93 6.75 -2.38
N VAL A 22 -5.51 6.08 -3.46
CA VAL A 22 -4.55 6.60 -4.45
C VAL A 22 -5.08 7.87 -5.10
N LYS A 23 -6.36 7.89 -5.47
CA LYS A 23 -7.02 9.07 -6.06
C LYS A 23 -6.95 10.31 -5.17
N ASN A 24 -6.97 10.15 -3.85
CA ASN A 24 -6.94 11.25 -2.89
C ASN A 24 -5.53 11.53 -2.32
N PHE A 25 -4.53 10.73 -2.69
CA PHE A 25 -3.19 10.78 -2.10
C PHE A 25 -2.53 12.14 -2.25
N ASP A 26 -2.49 12.70 -3.47
CA ASP A 26 -1.84 13.99 -3.74
C ASP A 26 -2.45 15.13 -2.92
N LYS A 27 -3.78 15.17 -2.85
CA LYS A 27 -4.51 16.15 -2.03
C LYS A 27 -4.20 16.00 -0.54
N ALA A 28 -4.09 14.78 -0.04
CA ALA A 28 -3.76 14.53 1.37
C ALA A 28 -2.33 14.98 1.69
N VAL A 29 -1.37 14.70 0.81
CA VAL A 29 0.02 15.16 0.93
C VAL A 29 0.10 16.68 0.92
N GLU A 30 -0.61 17.35 -0.01
CA GLU A 30 -0.68 18.80 -0.08
C GLU A 30 -1.22 19.40 1.23
N LEU A 31 -2.32 18.85 1.76
CA LEU A 31 -2.89 19.33 3.02
C LEU A 31 -1.91 19.20 4.19
N ILE A 32 -1.18 18.08 4.30
CA ILE A 32 -0.18 17.90 5.34
C ILE A 32 0.93 18.93 5.22
N THR A 33 1.42 19.19 4.00
CA THR A 33 2.45 20.22 3.74
C THR A 33 1.95 21.60 4.15
N VAL A 34 0.78 22.01 3.65
CA VAL A 34 0.18 23.32 3.95
C VAL A 34 -0.01 23.53 5.45
N TRP A 35 -0.50 22.53 6.19
CA TRP A 35 -0.72 22.66 7.62
C TRP A 35 0.58 22.59 8.44
N SER A 36 1.60 21.87 7.95
CA SER A 36 2.93 21.85 8.57
C SER A 36 3.62 23.22 8.48
N GLU A 37 3.34 24.00 7.44
CA GLU A 37 3.87 25.35 7.28
C GLU A 37 3.04 26.41 8.02
N LYS A 38 1.70 26.27 8.01
CA LYS A 38 0.79 27.27 8.58
C LYS A 38 0.64 27.20 10.10
N SER A 39 0.90 26.05 10.72
CA SER A 39 0.56 25.81 12.12
C SER A 39 1.73 25.17 12.86
N LEU A 40 2.39 25.96 13.71
CA LEU A 40 3.46 25.48 14.59
C LEU A 40 2.99 24.31 15.49
N PRO A 41 1.81 24.35 16.15
CA PRO A 41 1.35 23.20 16.93
C PRO A 41 1.17 21.92 16.11
N PHE A 42 0.72 22.04 14.86
CA PHE A 42 0.59 20.88 13.98
C PHE A 42 1.96 20.33 13.57
N GLN A 43 2.89 21.21 13.22
CA GLN A 43 4.27 20.87 12.88
C GLN A 43 4.97 20.12 14.04
N GLU A 44 4.87 20.64 15.26
CA GLU A 44 5.44 20.04 16.46
C GLU A 44 4.84 18.66 16.75
N LEU A 45 3.51 18.54 16.65
CA LEU A 45 2.81 17.26 16.81
C LEU A 45 3.30 16.19 15.82
N ILE A 46 3.39 16.54 14.53
CA ILE A 46 3.89 15.62 13.50
C ILE A 46 5.34 15.25 13.76
N ALA A 47 6.20 16.21 14.10
CA ALA A 47 7.60 15.97 14.42
C ALA A 47 7.75 15.01 15.62
N ASP A 48 6.95 15.19 16.67
CA ASP A 48 7.00 14.34 17.86
C ASP A 48 6.48 12.93 17.61
N ILE A 49 5.46 12.76 16.75
CA ILE A 49 5.01 11.44 16.31
C ILE A 49 6.11 10.73 15.53
N GLN A 50 6.74 11.41 14.56
CA GLN A 50 7.75 10.82 13.68
C GLN A 50 9.04 10.40 14.40
N LYS A 51 9.37 11.03 15.54
CA LYS A 51 10.52 10.63 16.39
C LYS A 51 10.33 9.27 17.07
N ARG A 52 9.09 8.74 17.12
CA ARG A 52 8.82 7.46 17.79
C ARG A 52 9.50 6.33 17.03
N LYS A 53 10.07 5.37 17.77
CA LYS A 53 10.76 4.19 17.19
C LYS A 53 9.91 3.43 16.16
N VAL A 54 8.59 3.37 16.37
CA VAL A 54 7.64 2.70 15.46
C VAL A 54 7.57 3.33 14.07
N CYS A 55 7.92 4.60 13.94
CA CYS A 55 7.94 5.31 12.66
C CYS A 55 9.21 5.02 11.85
N ALA A 56 10.20 4.32 12.42
CA ALA A 56 11.41 3.88 11.74
C ALA A 56 12.18 4.99 10.98
N ASN A 57 12.22 6.20 11.54
CA ASN A 57 12.82 7.40 10.93
C ASN A 57 12.19 7.84 9.60
N LEU A 58 10.98 7.39 9.29
CA LEU A 58 10.23 7.78 8.11
C LEU A 58 9.22 8.89 8.44
N THR A 59 9.00 9.79 7.48
CA THR A 59 7.96 10.82 7.62
C THR A 59 6.56 10.22 7.43
N LEU A 60 5.53 10.95 7.85
CA LEU A 60 4.14 10.54 7.61
C LEU A 60 3.86 10.30 6.12
N GLN A 61 4.37 11.16 5.23
CA GLN A 61 4.21 11.01 3.78
C GLN A 61 4.88 9.73 3.26
N HIS A 62 6.03 9.32 3.81
CA HIS A 62 6.66 8.04 3.45
C HIS A 62 5.76 6.86 3.81
N HIS A 63 5.16 6.87 5.00
CA HIS A 63 4.20 5.83 5.40
C HIS A 63 2.94 5.84 4.53
N MET A 64 2.46 7.01 4.13
CA MET A 64 1.31 7.15 3.23
C MET A 64 1.60 6.65 1.80
N LEU A 65 2.86 6.54 1.38
CA LEU A 65 3.22 5.94 0.09
C LEU A 65 3.07 4.41 0.10
N GLU A 66 3.12 3.76 1.26
CA GLU A 66 3.08 2.30 1.31
C GLU A 66 1.83 1.71 0.65
N PRO A 67 0.59 2.19 0.88
CA PRO A 67 -0.59 1.70 0.19
C PRO A 67 -0.57 1.94 -1.32
N VAL A 68 0.04 3.04 -1.77
CA VAL A 68 0.19 3.37 -3.21
C VAL A 68 1.12 2.36 -3.88
N GLN A 69 2.24 2.02 -3.24
CA GLN A 69 3.22 1.08 -3.76
C GLN A 69 2.79 -0.39 -3.60
N ARG A 70 1.91 -0.69 -2.64
CA ARG A 70 1.50 -2.05 -2.32
C ARG A 70 0.78 -2.75 -3.48
N ILE A 71 -0.09 -2.02 -4.19
CA ILE A 71 -0.89 -2.57 -5.29
C ILE A 71 -0.01 -2.99 -6.48
N PRO A 72 0.86 -2.12 -7.04
CA PRO A 72 1.81 -2.53 -8.07
C PRO A 72 2.69 -3.70 -7.63
N ARG A 73 3.08 -3.74 -6.35
CA ARG A 73 3.89 -4.85 -5.82
C ARG A 73 3.15 -6.18 -5.86
N TYR A 74 1.86 -6.21 -5.52
CA TYR A 74 1.07 -7.44 -5.62
C TYR A 74 0.94 -7.91 -7.07
N GLU A 75 0.75 -6.98 -8.02
CA GLU A 75 0.73 -7.32 -9.44
C GLU A 75 2.05 -7.97 -9.90
N LEU A 76 3.19 -7.39 -9.55
CA LEU A 76 4.50 -7.95 -9.90
C LEU A 76 4.72 -9.32 -9.27
N LEU A 77 4.39 -9.48 -8.00
CA LEU A 77 4.53 -10.75 -7.29
C LEU A 77 3.62 -11.84 -7.89
N LEU A 78 2.39 -11.50 -8.27
CA LEU A 78 1.46 -12.44 -8.88
C LEU A 78 1.92 -12.86 -10.28
N LYS A 79 2.38 -11.91 -11.11
CA LYS A 79 2.97 -12.22 -12.42
C LYS A 79 4.18 -13.15 -12.30
N ASP A 80 5.06 -12.88 -11.34
CA ASP A 80 6.22 -13.73 -11.10
C ASP A 80 5.84 -15.09 -10.52
N TYR A 81 4.77 -15.16 -9.72
CA TYR A 81 4.22 -16.40 -9.20
C TYR A 81 3.70 -17.29 -10.33
N VAL A 82 2.81 -16.77 -11.18
CA VAL A 82 2.23 -17.49 -12.33
C VAL A 82 3.32 -18.00 -13.28
N ARG A 83 4.36 -17.19 -13.54
CA ARG A 83 5.50 -17.60 -14.38
C ARG A 83 6.30 -18.77 -13.81
N LYS A 84 6.30 -18.96 -12.50
CA LYS A 84 7.07 -20.00 -11.80
C LYS A 84 6.23 -21.22 -11.46
N LEU A 85 4.92 -21.18 -11.68
CA LEU A 85 4.06 -22.32 -11.47
C LEU A 85 4.38 -23.41 -12.51
N PRO A 86 4.42 -24.69 -12.10
CA PRO A 86 4.40 -25.80 -13.05
C PRO A 86 3.14 -25.74 -13.93
N PRO A 87 3.21 -26.15 -15.21
CA PRO A 87 2.04 -26.13 -16.10
C PRO A 87 0.84 -26.91 -15.58
N GLU A 88 1.08 -28.01 -14.86
CA GLU A 88 0.05 -28.85 -14.24
C GLU A 88 -0.37 -28.37 -12.84
N SER A 89 0.07 -27.17 -12.44
CA SER A 89 -0.29 -26.61 -11.15
C SER A 89 -1.79 -26.36 -11.12
N PRO A 90 -2.53 -26.90 -10.13
CA PRO A 90 -3.95 -26.66 -10.05
C PRO A 90 -4.27 -25.22 -9.58
N ASP A 91 -3.26 -24.40 -9.28
CA ASP A 91 -3.38 -22.96 -8.97
C ASP A 91 -3.21 -22.05 -10.21
N GLN A 92 -2.92 -22.62 -11.38
CA GLN A 92 -2.68 -21.85 -12.60
C GLN A 92 -3.90 -21.00 -12.96
N ASP A 93 -5.08 -21.65 -13.05
CA ASP A 93 -6.35 -21.01 -13.39
C ASP A 93 -6.77 -19.94 -12.36
N ASP A 94 -6.44 -20.17 -11.08
CA ASP A 94 -6.85 -19.25 -10.02
C ASP A 94 -5.94 -18.03 -9.90
N ALA A 95 -4.69 -18.14 -10.38
CA ALA A 95 -3.66 -17.11 -10.25
C ALA A 95 -3.50 -16.22 -11.50
N GLU A 96 -4.11 -16.62 -12.63
CA GLU A 96 -4.19 -15.85 -13.88
C GLU A 96 -5.28 -14.77 -13.84
#